data_AF-A0A3P6SJ52-F1
#
_entry.id   AF-A0A3P6SJ52-F1
#
_cell.length_a   1.000
_cell.length_b   1.000
_cell.length_c   1.000
_cell.angle_alpha   90.00
_cell.angle_beta   90.00
_cell.angle_gamma   90.00
#
_symmetry.space_group_name_H-M   'P 1'
#
loop_
_entity.id
_entity.type
_entity.pdbx_description
1 polymer ?
#
loop_
_entity_poly.entity_id
_entity_poly.type
_entity_poly.pdbx_seq_one_letter_code
_entity_poly.pdbx_strand_id
1 'polypeptide(L)'
;MPVENMTELPTCAVCLERMDDGVLTILCNHTFHAQCLEQWTDTTCPVCRYCQTPELVADQKCFDCGKTTDLWICIICGNVGCGRYVDGHAYRHFEATSHTFTLEIGGERVWDYIGDNYVHRLIQSSTDGKVVEYKRNGAPKAGVSETAERCL
;
A
#
# COMPACT_ATOMS: atom_id res chain seq x y z
N MET A 1 -36.69 -17.95 23.30
CA MET A 1 -36.21 -18.46 22.00
C MET A 1 -34.99 -17.62 21.63
N PRO A 2 -33.79 -18.19 21.40
CA PRO A 2 -32.66 -17.43 20.90
C PRO A 2 -32.88 -17.16 19.41
N VAL A 3 -32.78 -15.90 19.00
CA VAL A 3 -32.85 -15.49 17.59
C VAL A 3 -31.56 -15.88 16.90
N GLU A 4 -31.63 -16.93 16.08
CA GLU A 4 -30.56 -17.38 15.20
C GLU A 4 -30.40 -16.35 14.07
N ASN A 5 -29.15 -15.89 13.83
CA ASN A 5 -28.71 -14.94 12.78
C ASN A 5 -28.46 -13.47 13.17
N MET A 6 -28.03 -13.16 14.40
CA MET A 6 -27.36 -11.88 14.64
C MET A 6 -25.84 -12.05 14.58
N THR A 7 -25.24 -11.85 13.41
CA THR A 7 -23.80 -11.60 13.33
C THR A 7 -23.55 -10.24 13.99
N GLU A 8 -23.02 -10.25 15.21
CA GLU A 8 -22.68 -9.01 15.90
C GLU A 8 -21.61 -8.27 15.10
N LEU A 9 -21.94 -7.08 14.59
CA LEU A 9 -20.95 -6.23 13.95
C LEU A 9 -19.85 -5.86 14.97
N PRO A 10 -18.57 -5.87 14.56
CA PRO A 10 -17.47 -5.51 15.43
C PRO A 10 -17.66 -4.09 16.01
N THR A 11 -17.24 -3.91 17.25
CA THR A 11 -17.29 -2.61 17.95
C THR A 11 -16.01 -1.82 17.72
N CYS A 12 -16.12 -0.52 17.53
CA CYS A 12 -14.97 0.37 17.38
C CYS A 12 -14.15 0.38 18.67
N ALA A 13 -12.85 0.06 18.61
CA ALA A 13 -12.01 0.04 19.81
C ALA A 13 -11.71 1.44 20.39
N VAL A 14 -12.11 2.51 19.69
CA VAL A 14 -11.94 3.90 20.13
C VAL A 14 -13.18 4.41 20.88
N CYS A 15 -14.38 4.27 20.31
CA CYS A 15 -15.63 4.74 20.94
C CYS A 15 -16.47 3.63 21.59
N LEU A 16 -16.12 2.36 21.39
CA LEU A 16 -16.84 1.16 21.87
C LEU A 16 -18.25 1.00 21.30
N GLU A 17 -18.61 1.76 20.26
CA GLU A 17 -19.91 1.67 19.58
C GLU A 17 -19.87 0.70 18.38
N ARG A 18 -21.04 0.28 17.91
CA ARG A 18 -21.19 -0.63 16.77
C ARG A 18 -20.77 0.08 15.47
N MET A 19 -20.09 -0.65 14.60
CA MET A 19 -19.63 -0.17 13.30
C MET A 19 -20.69 -0.30 12.20
N ASP A 20 -21.71 0.55 12.22
CA ASP A 20 -22.80 0.55 11.22
C ASP A 20 -22.54 1.45 10.01
N ASP A 21 -21.82 2.56 10.17
CA ASP A 21 -21.50 3.49 9.08
C ASP A 21 -20.04 4.00 9.11
N GLY A 22 -19.45 4.14 7.91
CA GLY A 22 -18.19 4.88 7.72
C GLY A 22 -16.98 4.29 8.45
N VAL A 23 -16.60 3.06 8.09
CA VAL A 23 -15.41 2.40 8.65
C VAL A 23 -14.16 2.55 7.79
N LEU A 24 -13.01 2.69 8.43
CA LEU A 24 -11.70 2.63 7.80
C LEU A 24 -10.94 1.43 8.34
N THR A 25 -10.37 0.64 7.42
CA THR A 25 -9.45 -0.44 7.76
C THR A 25 -8.03 0.00 7.43
N ILE A 26 -7.14 -0.09 8.41
CA ILE A 26 -5.77 0.40 8.30
C ILE A 26 -4.77 -0.74 8.06
N LEU A 27 -3.49 -0.45 7.82
CA LEU A 27 -2.50 -1.41 7.27
C LEU A 27 -2.31 -2.71 8.07
N CYS A 28 -2.60 -2.69 9.37
CA CYS A 28 -2.55 -3.86 10.25
C CYS A 28 -3.86 -4.67 10.26
N ASN A 29 -4.79 -4.41 9.33
CA ASN A 29 -6.11 -5.04 9.23
C ASN A 29 -7.00 -4.83 10.47
N HIS A 30 -6.87 -3.69 11.14
CA HIS A 30 -7.80 -3.27 12.19
C HIS A 30 -8.77 -2.21 11.64
N THR A 31 -10.03 -2.32 12.02
CA THR A 31 -11.12 -1.48 11.52
C THR A 31 -11.61 -0.54 12.62
N PHE A 32 -11.90 0.70 12.24
CA PHE A 32 -12.38 1.75 13.14
C PHE A 32 -13.40 2.61 12.41
N HIS A 33 -14.23 3.37 13.14
CA HIS A 33 -14.94 4.48 12.51
C HIS A 33 -13.92 5.49 11.96
N ALA A 34 -14.15 6.00 10.75
CA ALA A 34 -13.29 7.02 10.14
C ALA A 34 -13.12 8.23 11.07
N GLN A 35 -14.22 8.73 11.66
CA GLN A 35 -14.20 9.85 12.60
C GLN A 35 -13.40 9.55 13.88
N CYS A 36 -13.42 8.31 14.37
CA CYS A 36 -12.67 7.92 15.56
C CYS A 36 -11.17 7.86 15.30
N LEU A 37 -10.79 7.42 14.10
CA LEU A 37 -9.39 7.37 13.69
C LEU A 37 -8.86 8.75 13.32
N GLU A 38 -9.67 9.64 12.74
CA GLU A 38 -9.30 11.03 12.45
C GLU A 38 -9.00 11.84 13.72
N GLN A 39 -9.70 11.56 14.82
CA GLN A 39 -9.45 12.20 16.12
C GLN A 39 -8.26 11.59 16.86
N TRP A 40 -7.72 10.46 16.39
CA TRP A 40 -6.56 9.84 16.98
C TRP A 40 -5.30 10.62 16.58
N THR A 41 -4.56 11.10 17.57
CA THR A 41 -3.45 12.05 17.37
C THR A 41 -2.14 11.40 16.91
N ASP A 42 -2.07 10.06 16.91
CA ASP A 42 -0.89 9.28 16.57
C ASP A 42 -1.12 8.52 15.26
N THR A 43 -0.06 8.27 14.50
CA THR A 43 -0.12 7.42 13.30
C THR A 43 -0.11 5.94 13.65
N THR A 44 -0.15 5.58 14.94
CA THR A 44 -0.17 4.17 15.38
C THR A 44 -1.58 3.62 15.47
N CYS A 45 -1.74 2.33 15.14
CA CYS A 45 -3.00 1.61 15.36
C CYS A 45 -3.37 1.59 16.86
N PRO A 46 -4.59 2.00 17.26
CA PRO A 46 -5.03 1.93 18.66
C PRO A 46 -5.03 0.51 19.26
N VAL A 47 -5.16 -0.53 18.41
CA VAL A 47 -5.25 -1.94 18.86
C VAL A 47 -3.88 -2.58 18.99
N CYS A 48 -3.01 -2.43 17.99
CA CYS A 48 -1.74 -3.16 17.93
C CYS A 48 -0.49 -2.25 17.92
N ARG A 49 -0.68 -0.94 17.99
CA ARG A 49 0.36 0.10 17.91
C ARG A 49 1.21 0.08 16.63
N TYR A 50 0.78 -0.63 15.59
CA TYR A 50 1.45 -0.64 14.29
C TYR A 50 1.41 0.75 13.63
N CYS A 51 2.58 1.31 13.31
CA CYS A 51 2.72 2.61 12.65
C CYS A 51 2.13 2.58 11.23
N GLN A 52 1.16 3.45 10.96
CA GLN A 52 0.48 3.61 9.67
C GLN A 52 1.32 4.38 8.65
N THR A 53 2.36 5.06 9.11
CA THR A 53 3.35 5.72 8.26
C THR A 53 4.73 5.17 8.61
N PRO A 54 5.46 4.56 7.67
CA PRO A 54 6.90 4.47 7.82
C PRO A 54 7.41 5.91 7.83
N GLU A 55 7.85 6.42 8.98
CA GLU A 55 8.62 7.66 9.00
C GLU A 55 9.79 7.52 8.00
N LEU A 56 10.10 8.61 7.28
CA LEU A 56 11.29 8.69 6.44
C LEU A 56 12.53 8.68 7.34
N VAL A 57 12.89 7.51 7.85
CA VAL A 57 14.08 7.34 8.69
C VAL A 57 15.30 7.62 7.82
N ALA A 58 16.21 8.46 8.28
CA ALA A 58 17.39 8.91 7.52
C ALA A 58 18.41 7.80 7.14
N ASP A 59 18.11 6.53 7.43
CA ASP A 59 18.96 5.36 7.14
C ASP A 59 18.21 4.26 6.35
N GLN A 60 17.19 4.62 5.57
CA GLN A 60 16.56 3.66 4.65
C GLN A 60 17.60 3.20 3.62
N LYS A 61 17.84 1.89 3.57
CA LYS A 61 18.78 1.25 2.65
C LYS A 61 18.24 -0.08 2.18
N CYS A 62 18.62 -0.47 0.97
CA CYS A 62 18.30 -1.78 0.43
C CYS A 62 18.84 -2.88 1.37
N PHE A 63 18.00 -3.85 1.70
CA PHE A 63 18.34 -4.93 2.63
C PHE A 63 19.50 -5.80 2.12
N ASP A 64 19.58 -6.00 0.81
CA ASP A 64 20.56 -6.87 0.18
C ASP A 64 21.89 -6.19 -0.17
N CYS A 65 21.86 -4.97 -0.72
CA CYS A 65 23.07 -4.28 -1.20
C CYS A 65 23.41 -2.99 -0.48
N GLY A 66 22.60 -2.55 0.50
CA GLY A 66 22.89 -1.37 1.32
C GLY A 66 22.86 -0.03 0.58
N LYS A 67 22.46 0.00 -0.71
CA LYS A 67 22.26 1.26 -1.45
C LYS A 67 21.20 2.10 -0.77
N THR A 68 21.35 3.42 -0.84
CA THR A 68 20.49 4.41 -0.18
C THR A 68 19.67 5.25 -1.17
N THR A 69 19.74 4.92 -2.46
CA THR A 69 19.06 5.63 -3.55
C THR A 69 18.20 4.67 -4.37
N ASP A 70 17.17 5.21 -5.04
CA ASP A 70 16.18 4.43 -5.81
C ASP A 70 15.62 3.25 -5.00
N LEU A 71 15.02 3.58 -3.85
CA LEU A 71 14.54 2.60 -2.89
C LEU A 71 13.03 2.41 -2.97
N TRP A 72 12.62 1.17 -2.80
CA TRP A 72 11.26 0.73 -2.90
C TRP A 72 10.93 -0.12 -1.68
N ILE A 73 9.90 0.26 -0.93
CA ILE A 73 9.41 -0.48 0.23
C ILE A 73 8.21 -1.33 -0.16
N CYS A 74 8.28 -2.62 0.14
CA CYS A 74 7.15 -3.53 -0.01
C CYS A 74 6.05 -3.14 0.98
N ILE A 75 4.86 -2.78 0.50
CA ILE A 75 3.77 -2.34 1.39
C ILE A 75 3.06 -3.50 2.10
N ILE A 76 3.38 -4.74 1.72
CA ILE A 76 2.82 -5.96 2.33
C ILE A 76 3.63 -6.37 3.57
N CYS A 77 4.96 -6.24 3.53
CA CYS A 77 5.83 -6.75 4.60
C CYS A 77 6.93 -5.79 5.08
N GLY A 78 7.07 -4.61 4.46
CA GLY A 78 8.05 -3.61 4.85
C GLY A 78 9.48 -3.84 4.35
N ASN A 79 9.75 -4.87 3.52
CA ASN A 79 11.09 -5.09 2.98
C ASN A 79 11.51 -3.94 2.04
N VAL A 80 12.76 -3.48 2.15
CA VAL A 80 13.29 -2.38 1.33
C VAL A 80 14.27 -2.92 0.30
N GLY A 81 13.93 -2.75 -0.97
CA GLY A 81 14.76 -3.16 -2.11
C GLY A 81 15.18 -1.98 -2.99
N CYS A 82 16.31 -2.08 -3.68
CA CYS A 82 16.67 -1.13 -4.72
C CYS A 82 15.88 -1.38 -6.02
N GLY A 83 15.70 -0.33 -6.81
CA GLY A 83 14.91 -0.33 -8.03
C GLY A 83 15.54 -1.13 -9.18
N ARG A 84 14.75 -1.26 -10.26
CA ARG A 84 15.06 -2.09 -11.43
C ARG A 84 16.31 -1.65 -12.19
N TYR A 85 16.60 -0.36 -12.20
CA TYR A 85 17.74 0.23 -12.91
C TYR A 85 19.04 0.14 -12.10
N VAL A 86 18.95 -0.45 -10.92
CA VAL A 86 20.05 -0.68 -10.00
C VAL A 86 20.38 -2.17 -10.03
N ASP A 87 20.05 -2.93 -8.99
CA ASP A 87 20.21 -4.39 -8.96
C ASP A 87 18.85 -5.12 -8.95
N GLY A 88 17.73 -4.39 -8.88
CA GLY A 88 16.40 -4.97 -8.90
C GLY A 88 16.04 -5.84 -7.68
N HIS A 89 16.57 -5.53 -6.49
CA HIS A 89 16.27 -6.29 -5.27
C HIS A 89 14.78 -6.22 -4.89
N ALA A 90 14.10 -5.11 -5.19
CA ALA A 90 12.66 -5.01 -4.98
C ALA A 90 11.86 -6.01 -5.85
N TYR A 91 12.32 -6.25 -7.09
CA TYR A 91 11.72 -7.23 -7.98
C TYR A 91 12.02 -8.67 -7.54
N ARG A 92 13.28 -8.97 -7.18
CA ARG A 92 13.65 -10.29 -6.65
C ARG A 92 12.89 -10.65 -5.38
N HIS A 93 12.65 -9.66 -4.51
CA HIS A 93 11.78 -9.80 -3.35
C HIS A 93 10.35 -10.21 -3.75
N PHE A 94 9.78 -9.57 -4.77
CA PHE A 94 8.49 -9.95 -5.33
C PHE A 94 8.50 -11.41 -5.85
N GLU A 95 9.50 -11.80 -6.64
CA GLU A 95 9.59 -13.18 -7.16
C GLU A 95 9.67 -14.24 -6.03
N ALA A 96 10.38 -13.93 -4.94
CA ALA A 96 10.55 -14.85 -3.83
C ALA A 96 9.32 -14.96 -2.91
N THR A 97 8.55 -13.87 -2.77
CA THR A 97 7.48 -13.76 -1.75
C THR A 97 6.07 -13.63 -2.33
N SER A 98 5.96 -13.39 -3.63
CA SER A 98 4.71 -12.97 -4.29
C SER A 98 4.08 -11.71 -3.69
N HIS A 99 4.87 -10.85 -3.06
CA HIS A 99 4.40 -9.54 -2.61
C HIS A 99 4.35 -8.56 -3.78
N THR A 100 3.16 -8.31 -4.30
CA THR A 100 2.93 -7.68 -5.60
C THR A 100 3.09 -6.16 -5.63
N PHE A 101 3.19 -5.50 -4.47
CA PHE A 101 3.17 -4.04 -4.39
C PHE A 101 4.38 -3.46 -3.64
N THR A 102 4.96 -2.42 -4.25
CA THR A 102 6.03 -1.61 -3.64
C THR A 102 5.79 -0.12 -3.84
N LEU A 103 6.11 0.67 -2.82
CA LEU A 103 6.09 2.13 -2.85
C LEU A 103 7.51 2.66 -3.00
N GLU A 104 7.69 3.69 -3.84
CA GLU A 104 8.93 4.48 -3.87
C GLU A 104 9.14 5.26 -2.56
N ILE A 105 10.27 5.04 -1.90
CA ILE A 105 10.63 5.79 -0.68
C ILE A 105 11.01 7.23 -1.07
N GLY A 106 10.32 8.20 -0.47
CA GLY A 106 10.49 9.63 -0.79
C GLY A 106 9.64 10.12 -1.97
N GLY A 107 8.87 9.22 -2.60
CA GLY A 107 7.90 9.54 -3.63
C GLY A 107 6.47 9.17 -3.24
N GLU A 108 5.56 9.31 -4.20
CA GLU A 108 4.13 8.98 -4.04
C GLU A 108 3.69 7.81 -4.95
N ARG A 109 4.62 7.22 -5.69
CA ARG A 109 4.32 6.21 -6.71
C ARG A 109 4.32 4.81 -6.11
N VAL A 110 3.24 4.06 -6.38
CA VAL A 110 3.16 2.63 -6.09
C VAL A 110 3.29 1.84 -7.39
N TRP A 111 4.10 0.81 -7.36
CA TRP A 111 4.30 -0.11 -8.47
C TRP A 111 3.56 -1.43 -8.20
N ASP A 112 2.79 -1.88 -9.18
CA ASP A 112 2.18 -3.21 -9.25
C ASP A 112 3.02 -4.11 -10.16
N TYR A 113 3.62 -5.15 -9.58
CA TYR A 113 4.46 -6.10 -10.31
C TYR A 113 3.67 -7.05 -11.22
N ILE A 114 2.40 -7.34 -10.90
CA ILE A 114 1.56 -8.23 -11.70
C ILE A 114 0.92 -7.47 -12.86
N GLY A 115 0.39 -6.28 -12.56
CA GLY A 115 -0.21 -5.40 -13.55
C GLY A 115 0.80 -4.66 -14.44
N ASP A 116 2.10 -4.72 -14.13
CA ASP A 116 3.19 -4.01 -14.80
C ASP A 116 2.88 -2.52 -15.02
N ASN A 117 2.32 -1.88 -13.99
CA ASN A 117 1.91 -0.49 -14.08
C ASN A 117 2.04 0.25 -12.74
N TYR A 118 2.04 1.58 -12.82
CA TYR A 118 1.90 2.41 -11.63
C TYR A 118 0.44 2.46 -11.21
N VAL A 119 0.18 2.05 -9.98
CA VAL A 119 -1.13 2.18 -9.35
C VAL A 119 -1.15 3.42 -8.47
N HIS A 120 -2.30 4.09 -8.45
CA HIS A 120 -2.51 5.19 -7.54
C HIS A 120 -2.64 4.66 -6.12
N ARG A 121 -2.01 5.36 -5.18
CA ARG A 121 -2.35 5.21 -3.77
C ARG A 121 -3.79 5.67 -3.57
N LEU A 122 -4.65 4.78 -3.08
CA LEU A 122 -5.85 5.21 -2.36
C LEU A 122 -5.40 5.79 -1.01
N ILE A 123 -4.73 6.94 -1.03
CA ILE A 123 -4.66 7.83 0.13
C ILE A 123 -5.57 8.99 -0.24
N GLN A 124 -6.80 8.97 0.27
CA GLN A 124 -7.59 10.18 0.34
C GLN A 124 -6.82 11.15 1.24
N SER A 125 -6.35 12.25 0.66
CA SER A 125 -5.90 13.42 1.41
C SER A 125 -6.95 14.52 1.27
N SER A 126 -7.59 14.82 2.39
CA SER A 126 -7.77 16.17 2.91
C SER A 126 -8.17 17.24 1.89
N THR A 127 -9.45 17.33 1.54
CA THR A 127 -10.30 18.55 1.72
C THR A 127 -11.56 18.61 0.85
N ASP A 128 -11.74 17.78 -0.18
CA ASP A 128 -12.99 17.84 -0.95
C ASP A 128 -13.24 16.55 -1.74
N GLY A 129 -13.54 15.43 -1.05
CA GLY A 129 -14.29 14.23 -1.45
C GLY A 129 -14.42 13.78 -2.92
N LYS A 130 -13.56 14.23 -3.84
CA LYS A 130 -13.73 14.11 -5.28
C LYS A 130 -12.62 13.23 -5.81
N VAL A 131 -12.95 11.95 -5.93
CA VAL A 131 -12.21 11.02 -6.77
C VAL A 131 -12.18 11.57 -8.19
N VAL A 132 -11.03 12.13 -8.58
CA VAL A 132 -10.75 12.47 -9.97
C VAL A 132 -10.03 11.30 -10.60
N GLU A 133 -10.75 10.52 -11.41
CA GLU A 133 -10.14 9.66 -12.41
C GLU A 133 -9.30 10.53 -13.35
N TYR A 134 -7.99 10.27 -13.40
CA TYR A 134 -7.17 10.84 -14.46
C TYR A 134 -7.42 10.04 -15.75
N LYS A 135 -8.01 10.70 -16.74
CA LYS A 135 -8.16 10.17 -18.10
C LYS A 135 -6.79 9.76 -18.63
N ARG A 136 -6.69 8.52 -19.12
CA ARG A 136 -5.61 8.02 -19.99
C ARG A 136 -5.29 9.08 -21.05
N ASN A 137 -4.20 9.81 -20.88
CA ASN A 137 -3.58 10.46 -22.03
C ASN A 137 -2.81 9.40 -22.78
N GLY A 138 -3.48 8.86 -23.81
CA GLY A 138 -2.85 8.06 -24.83
C GLY A 138 -1.74 8.86 -25.51
N ALA A 139 -0.58 8.23 -25.62
CA ALA A 139 0.47 8.55 -26.57
C ALA A 139 0.96 7.22 -27.18
N PRO A 140 1.44 7.23 -28.42
CA PRO A 140 1.00 6.30 -29.46
C PRO A 140 1.63 4.92 -29.38
N LYS A 141 0.89 3.92 -29.87
CA LYS A 141 1.43 2.61 -30.24
C LYS A 141 2.55 2.80 -31.28
N ALA A 142 3.80 2.67 -30.85
CA ALA A 142 4.86 2.17 -31.71
C ALA A 142 4.73 0.64 -31.70
N GLY A 143 4.12 0.09 -32.75
CA GLY A 143 4.25 -1.34 -32.99
C GLY A 143 5.68 -1.69 -33.32
N VAL A 144 6.13 -2.88 -32.93
CA VAL A 144 6.94 -3.77 -33.76
C VAL A 144 6.86 -5.18 -33.15
N SER A 145 6.31 -6.07 -33.97
CA SER A 145 6.44 -7.53 -34.04
C SER A 145 6.62 -8.38 -32.78
N GLU A 146 5.57 -9.16 -32.54
CA GLU A 146 5.62 -10.57 -32.20
C GLU A 146 6.83 -11.30 -32.83
N THR A 147 7.76 -11.77 -31.99
CA THR A 147 8.39 -13.09 -32.13
C THR A 147 8.66 -13.63 -30.73
N ALA A 148 8.10 -14.81 -30.50
CA ALA A 148 8.29 -15.60 -29.30
C ALA A 148 9.68 -16.21 -29.31
N GLU A 149 10.54 -15.83 -28.36
CA GLU A 149 11.76 -16.60 -28.07
C GLU A 149 12.00 -16.69 -26.56
N ARG A 150 12.02 -17.94 -26.11
CA ARG A 150 12.30 -18.43 -24.76
C ARG A 150 13.78 -18.17 -24.42
N CYS A 151 14.01 -17.89 -23.14
CA CYS A 151 15.15 -18.34 -22.33
C CYS A 151 16.56 -17.95 -22.80
N LEU A 152 17.23 -17.09 -22.00
CA LEU A 152 18.53 -17.33 -21.38
C LEU A 152 18.72 -16.34 -20.22
#